data_AF-A0A943BX97-F1
#
_entry.id   AF-A0A943BX97-F1
#
_cell.length_a   1.000
_cell.length_b   1.000
_cell.length_c   1.000
_cell.angle_alpha   90.00
_cell.angle_beta   90.00
_cell.angle_gamma   90.00
#
_symmetry.space_group_name_H-M   'P 1'
#
loop_
_entity.id
_entity.type
_entity.pdbx_description
1 polymer ?
#
loop_
_entity_poly.entity_id
_entity_poly.type
_entity_poly.pdbx_seq_one_letter_code
_entity_poly.pdbx_strand_id
1 'polypeptide(L)'
;MAFCTKCGRPLADGEICDCQKQQAAPNEQGGFNPYGNPQPEKSIQSDSENVVINIDKDKMKQNLNNAVDKLQTGVGKGVNMVNETRNKLESSDAFEHGLKIVPDCISANDGEIPIKQYDFAKLRTRFMLEKSYGRLQITNKRVIFRAAGRSPLGKNIFHQEFSIDQLAGVEVRCKHEFNLFNFFLGLIFSVAIGGGCLAANYQLDSAAAVSFIFALLVLVACGIYEFYCHKNFETNKLYTVRQLLLSAATGGMIGAVSETDNSFILVCTVIMCLATLINLILMSIVQNLVAIFKTGAAAAIEIKREPVMGLLSFLFLAKEDKYSGFAEILPWTDTDIAIKEVGTIIDDIKTMGDAAIEKWKQD
;
A
#
# COMPACT_ATOMS: atom_id res chain seq x y z
N MET A 1 -75.79 45.81 -4.73
CA MET A 1 -75.77 44.34 -4.61
C MET A 1 -74.35 43.92 -4.28
N ALA A 2 -74.12 43.37 -3.09
CA ALA A 2 -72.80 42.86 -2.74
C ALA A 2 -72.53 41.56 -3.51
N PHE A 3 -71.28 41.31 -3.89
CA PHE A 3 -70.87 40.08 -4.58
C PHE A 3 -69.62 39.51 -3.90
N CYS A 4 -69.53 38.19 -3.83
CA CYS A 4 -68.35 37.54 -3.26
C CYS A 4 -67.14 37.71 -4.19
N THR A 5 -66.05 38.24 -3.66
CA THR A 5 -64.82 38.50 -4.43
C THR A 5 -64.04 37.25 -4.84
N LYS A 6 -64.38 36.06 -4.30
CA LYS A 6 -63.75 34.78 -4.68
C LYS A 6 -64.56 33.96 -5.69
N CYS A 7 -65.87 33.89 -5.56
CA CYS A 7 -66.72 33.07 -6.45
C CYS A 7 -67.65 33.88 -7.37
N GLY A 8 -67.67 35.22 -7.26
CA GLY A 8 -68.42 36.12 -8.14
C GLY A 8 -69.94 36.07 -7.96
N ARG A 9 -70.47 35.31 -7.01
CA ARG A 9 -71.92 35.19 -6.76
C ARG A 9 -72.47 36.45 -6.06
N PRO A 10 -73.61 37.00 -6.49
CA PRO A 10 -74.30 38.08 -5.78
C PRO A 10 -74.91 37.57 -4.47
N LEU A 11 -74.76 38.36 -3.40
CA LEU A 11 -75.24 38.11 -2.05
C LEU A 11 -76.36 39.09 -1.70
N ALA A 12 -77.39 38.60 -1.01
CA ALA A 12 -78.43 39.44 -0.43
C ALA A 12 -77.90 40.16 0.84
N ASP A 13 -78.56 41.25 1.25
CA ASP A 13 -78.14 42.05 2.41
C ASP A 13 -78.16 41.19 3.69
N GLY A 14 -76.97 40.90 4.23
CA GLY A 14 -76.77 40.08 5.43
C GLY A 14 -76.36 38.62 5.19
N GLU A 15 -76.26 38.16 3.94
CA GLU A 15 -75.82 36.79 3.61
C GLU A 15 -74.28 36.69 3.55
N ILE A 16 -73.70 35.80 4.36
CA ILE A 16 -72.25 35.50 4.34
C ILE A 16 -72.01 34.27 3.46
N CYS A 17 -71.19 34.43 2.42
CA CYS A 17 -70.83 33.36 1.49
C CYS A 17 -70.05 32.24 2.20
N ASP A 18 -70.32 30.98 1.86
CA ASP A 18 -69.64 29.82 2.47
C ASP A 18 -68.12 29.80 2.21
N CYS A 19 -67.64 30.52 1.18
CA CYS A 19 -66.21 30.76 0.96
C CYS A 19 -65.51 31.53 2.11
N GLN A 20 -66.27 32.28 2.92
CA GLN A 20 -65.76 32.96 4.12
C GLN A 20 -65.91 32.11 5.39
N LYS A 21 -66.86 31.17 5.45
CA LYS A 21 -67.04 30.29 6.62
C LYS A 21 -65.91 29.26 6.76
N GLN A 22 -65.24 28.90 5.67
CA GLN A 22 -64.07 28.02 5.71
C GLN A 22 -62.82 28.65 6.36
N GLN A 23 -62.84 29.95 6.71
CA GLN A 23 -61.74 30.62 7.43
C GLN A 23 -61.91 30.64 8.97
N ALA A 24 -62.99 30.06 9.51
CA ALA A 24 -63.30 30.07 10.95
C ALA A 24 -63.26 28.68 11.61
N ALA A 25 -62.35 27.80 11.18
CA ALA A 25 -61.96 26.60 11.93
C ALA A 25 -60.43 26.58 12.06
N PRO A 26 -59.85 26.44 13.26
CA PRO A 26 -58.40 26.44 13.41
C PRO A 26 -57.86 25.06 13.03
N ASN A 27 -57.07 25.01 11.95
CA ASN A 27 -56.16 23.90 11.73
C ASN A 27 -54.84 24.41 11.13
N GLU A 28 -53.79 24.17 11.90
CA GLU A 28 -52.44 23.70 11.55
C GLU A 28 -51.79 24.09 10.20
N GLN A 29 -50.51 24.48 10.31
CA GLN A 29 -49.51 24.77 9.27
C GLN A 29 -49.59 26.19 8.66
N GLY A 30 -48.54 27.01 8.62
CA GLY A 30 -47.14 26.91 9.02
C GLY A 30 -46.48 28.22 8.56
N GLY A 31 -46.04 29.05 9.50
CA GLY A 31 -45.38 30.34 9.23
C GLY A 31 -43.88 30.25 9.51
N PHE A 32 -43.08 30.57 8.50
CA PHE A 32 -41.62 30.64 8.51
C PHE A 32 -41.12 31.74 9.47
N ASN A 33 -40.28 31.38 10.45
CA ASN A 33 -39.61 32.33 11.36
C ASN A 33 -38.08 32.24 11.15
N PRO A 34 -37.37 33.32 10.73
CA PRO A 34 -35.98 33.22 10.32
C PRO A 34 -34.95 33.28 11.45
N TYR A 35 -35.35 33.61 12.69
CA TYR A 35 -34.46 33.64 13.86
C TYR A 35 -35.24 33.31 15.14
N GLY A 36 -35.18 32.07 15.59
CA GLY A 36 -35.79 31.65 16.86
C GLY A 36 -35.90 30.14 16.96
N ASN A 37 -34.87 29.48 17.51
CA ASN A 37 -34.93 28.06 17.83
C ASN A 37 -35.46 27.90 19.27
N PRO A 38 -36.58 27.19 19.52
CA PRO A 38 -37.12 27.00 20.86
C PRO A 38 -36.37 25.92 21.64
N GLN A 39 -35.94 26.23 22.87
CA GLN A 39 -35.59 25.23 23.87
C GLN A 39 -36.87 24.56 24.39
N PRO A 40 -36.91 23.22 24.56
CA PRO A 40 -38.01 22.58 25.28
C PRO A 40 -37.82 22.82 26.78
N GLU A 41 -38.69 23.65 27.35
CA GLU A 41 -38.86 23.82 28.80
C GLU A 41 -39.40 22.49 29.36
N LYS A 42 -38.51 21.68 29.94
CA LYS A 42 -38.90 20.55 30.79
C LYS A 42 -39.18 21.11 32.19
N SER A 43 -40.43 21.07 32.61
CA SER A 43 -40.78 21.20 34.02
C SER A 43 -40.12 20.06 34.80
N ILE A 44 -39.17 20.40 35.67
CA ILE A 44 -38.55 19.47 36.62
C ILE A 44 -39.58 19.23 37.74
N GLN A 45 -40.21 18.06 37.75
CA GLN A 45 -40.66 17.46 39.01
C GLN A 45 -39.54 16.53 39.49
N SER A 46 -38.93 16.93 40.60
CA SER A 46 -37.95 16.15 41.33
C SER A 46 -38.66 14.98 41.99
N ASP A 47 -38.53 13.78 41.42
CA ASP A 47 -38.64 12.54 42.18
C ASP A 47 -37.55 11.57 41.74
N SER A 48 -36.81 11.11 42.74
CA SER A 48 -35.69 10.20 42.65
C SER A 48 -36.16 8.80 42.28
N GLU A 49 -36.11 8.42 41.00
CA GLU A 49 -36.07 7.00 40.63
C GLU A 49 -35.39 6.78 39.25
N ASN A 50 -34.32 5.99 39.30
CA ASN A 50 -33.51 5.40 38.22
C ASN A 50 -33.94 5.67 36.76
N VAL A 51 -33.20 6.53 36.06
CA VAL A 51 -33.24 6.60 34.59
C VAL A 51 -32.54 5.38 34.01
N VAL A 52 -33.32 4.37 33.62
CA VAL A 52 -32.81 3.25 32.82
C VAL A 52 -32.65 3.72 31.38
N ILE A 53 -31.40 4.00 30.97
CA ILE A 53 -31.07 4.20 29.56
C ILE A 53 -31.21 2.84 28.88
N ASN A 54 -32.36 2.58 28.26
CA ASN A 54 -32.59 1.35 27.53
C ASN A 54 -31.87 1.42 26.18
N ILE A 55 -30.58 1.09 26.20
CA ILE A 55 -29.76 0.93 25.01
C ILE A 55 -30.23 -0.36 24.33
N ASP A 56 -30.96 -0.24 23.22
CA ASP A 56 -31.37 -1.36 22.38
C ASP A 56 -30.13 -2.00 21.73
N LYS A 57 -29.52 -2.93 22.48
CA LYS A 57 -28.29 -3.63 22.11
C LYS A 57 -28.44 -4.37 20.79
N ASP A 58 -29.65 -4.83 20.46
CA ASP A 58 -29.91 -5.64 19.28
C ASP A 58 -29.93 -4.78 18.00
N LYS A 59 -30.51 -3.57 18.07
CA LYS A 59 -30.41 -2.58 16.99
C LYS A 59 -28.98 -2.14 16.72
N MET A 60 -28.18 -1.89 17.76
CA MET A 60 -26.78 -1.54 17.58
C MET A 60 -25.95 -2.69 16.99
N LYS A 61 -26.18 -3.92 17.46
CA LYS A 61 -25.54 -5.12 16.90
C LYS A 61 -25.88 -5.30 15.42
N GLN A 62 -27.14 -5.12 15.04
CA GLN A 62 -27.56 -5.23 13.64
C GLN A 62 -26.93 -4.14 12.76
N ASN A 63 -26.91 -2.89 13.22
CA ASN A 63 -26.31 -1.79 12.46
C ASN A 63 -24.79 -1.97 12.30
N LEU A 64 -24.11 -2.46 13.34
CA LEU A 64 -22.68 -2.76 13.29
C LEU A 64 -22.38 -3.94 12.36
N ASN A 65 -23.14 -5.03 12.46
CA ASN A 65 -23.00 -6.20 11.59
C ASN A 65 -23.24 -5.84 10.11
N ASN A 66 -24.26 -5.02 9.82
CA ASN A 66 -24.55 -4.54 8.47
C ASN A 66 -23.45 -3.64 7.91
N ALA A 67 -22.82 -2.81 8.75
CA ALA A 67 -21.70 -1.96 8.35
C ALA A 67 -20.43 -2.79 8.09
N VAL A 68 -20.16 -3.78 8.94
CA VAL A 68 -19.04 -4.72 8.80
C VAL A 68 -19.20 -5.57 7.53
N ASP A 69 -20.40 -6.09 7.26
CA ASP A 69 -20.67 -6.87 6.03
C ASP A 69 -20.50 -6.04 4.76
N LYS A 70 -20.94 -4.78 4.75
CA LYS A 70 -20.74 -3.87 3.61
C LYS A 70 -19.25 -3.54 3.39
N LEU A 71 -18.50 -3.32 4.47
CA LEU A 71 -17.05 -3.09 4.40
C LEU A 71 -16.34 -4.36 3.91
N GLN A 72 -16.68 -5.53 4.44
CA GLN A 72 -16.06 -6.81 4.10
C GLN A 72 -16.36 -7.23 2.66
N THR A 73 -17.58 -7.01 2.18
CA THR A 73 -17.94 -7.25 0.77
C THR A 73 -17.30 -6.24 -0.18
N GLY A 74 -17.21 -4.96 0.20
CA GLY A 74 -16.52 -3.92 -0.58
C GLY A 74 -15.02 -4.17 -0.70
N VAL A 75 -14.36 -4.47 0.41
CA VAL A 75 -12.93 -4.82 0.47
C VAL A 75 -12.69 -6.13 -0.26
N GLY A 76 -13.52 -7.16 -0.07
CA GLY A 76 -13.41 -8.45 -0.75
C GLY A 76 -13.51 -8.33 -2.27
N LYS A 77 -14.47 -7.54 -2.78
CA LYS A 77 -14.58 -7.25 -4.22
C LYS A 77 -13.36 -6.50 -4.76
N GLY A 78 -12.88 -5.48 -4.04
CA GLY A 78 -11.69 -4.73 -4.42
C GLY A 78 -10.42 -5.60 -4.46
N VAL A 79 -10.22 -6.44 -3.45
CA VAL A 79 -9.09 -7.38 -3.37
C VAL A 79 -9.16 -8.42 -4.48
N ASN A 80 -10.34 -8.98 -4.76
CA ASN A 80 -10.52 -9.94 -5.84
C ASN A 80 -10.24 -9.32 -7.21
N MET A 81 -10.71 -8.10 -7.47
CA MET A 81 -10.45 -7.39 -8.72
C MET A 81 -8.96 -7.07 -8.91
N VAL A 82 -8.26 -6.68 -7.84
CA VAL A 82 -6.81 -6.46 -7.85
C VAL A 82 -6.06 -7.77 -8.08
N ASN A 83 -6.47 -8.86 -7.43
CA ASN A 83 -5.86 -10.18 -7.60
C ASN A 83 -6.09 -10.75 -8.99
N GLU A 84 -7.30 -10.63 -9.55
CA GLU A 84 -7.58 -11.05 -10.93
C GLU A 84 -6.76 -10.25 -11.94
N THR A 85 -6.70 -8.92 -11.75
CA THR A 85 -5.88 -8.05 -12.62
C THR A 85 -4.40 -8.39 -12.49
N ARG A 86 -3.92 -8.65 -11.27
CA ARG A 86 -2.54 -9.06 -11.00
C ARG A 86 -2.23 -10.42 -11.62
N ASN A 87 -3.08 -11.43 -11.41
CA ASN A 87 -2.90 -12.77 -11.93
C ASN A 87 -2.90 -12.76 -13.46
N LYS A 88 -3.79 -11.98 -14.08
CA LYS A 88 -3.80 -11.77 -15.53
C LYS A 88 -2.56 -11.04 -16.04
N LEU A 89 -1.95 -10.17 -15.23
CA LEU A 89 -0.67 -9.55 -15.53
C LEU A 89 0.48 -10.57 -15.42
N GLU A 90 0.56 -11.30 -14.31
CA GLU A 90 1.62 -12.26 -14.00
C GLU A 90 1.58 -13.50 -14.91
N SER A 91 0.38 -13.91 -15.35
CA SER A 91 0.14 -15.01 -16.30
C SER A 91 0.31 -14.60 -17.77
N SER A 92 0.65 -13.34 -18.06
CA SER A 92 0.92 -12.92 -19.43
C SER A 92 2.30 -13.45 -19.85
N ASP A 93 2.39 -14.02 -21.06
CA ASP A 93 3.65 -14.47 -21.71
C ASP A 93 4.76 -13.39 -21.75
N ALA A 94 4.40 -12.14 -21.45
CA ALA A 94 5.31 -11.01 -21.28
C ALA A 94 6.39 -11.25 -20.20
N PHE A 95 6.09 -12.03 -19.16
CA PHE A 95 7.00 -12.28 -18.03
C PHE A 95 7.76 -13.61 -18.11
N GLU A 96 7.47 -14.43 -19.11
CA GLU A 96 8.18 -15.68 -19.41
C GLU A 96 8.30 -16.66 -18.21
N HIS A 97 7.35 -16.64 -17.27
CA HIS A 97 7.36 -17.52 -16.10
C HIS A 97 7.36 -19.00 -16.51
N GLY A 98 8.29 -19.79 -15.94
CA GLY A 98 8.38 -21.24 -16.18
C GLY A 98 9.08 -21.67 -17.46
N LEU A 99 9.54 -20.75 -18.31
CA LEU A 99 10.31 -21.07 -19.52
C LEU A 99 11.81 -21.21 -19.21
N LYS A 100 12.53 -22.12 -19.87
CA LYS A 100 14.00 -22.14 -19.76
C LYS A 100 14.58 -21.05 -20.69
N ILE A 101 15.53 -20.22 -20.23
CA ILE A 101 16.09 -19.17 -21.11
C ILE A 101 16.73 -19.80 -22.36
N VAL A 102 17.41 -20.92 -22.19
CA VAL A 102 17.86 -21.84 -23.25
C VAL A 102 17.21 -23.20 -23.01
N PRO A 103 16.48 -23.79 -23.99
CA PRO A 103 16.36 -23.37 -25.38
C PRO A 103 15.13 -22.49 -25.71
N ASP A 104 14.19 -22.32 -24.78
CA ASP A 104 12.86 -21.81 -25.13
C ASP A 104 12.85 -20.32 -25.49
N CYS A 105 13.74 -19.53 -24.88
CA CYS A 105 13.79 -18.10 -25.11
C CYS A 105 14.95 -17.65 -26.02
N ILE A 106 15.98 -18.48 -26.20
CA ILE A 106 17.21 -18.23 -26.98
C ILE A 106 17.68 -19.54 -27.59
N SER A 107 18.10 -19.50 -28.86
CA SER A 107 18.71 -20.65 -29.53
C SER A 107 20.00 -21.07 -28.83
N ALA A 108 20.09 -22.36 -28.50
CA ALA A 108 21.31 -22.98 -28.02
C ALA A 108 22.41 -22.91 -29.09
N ASN A 109 23.62 -22.54 -28.70
CA ASN A 109 24.80 -22.73 -29.55
C ASN A 109 25.11 -24.23 -29.69
N ASP A 110 25.85 -24.61 -30.73
CA ASP A 110 26.21 -26.01 -30.97
C ASP A 110 26.89 -26.64 -29.74
N GLY A 111 26.28 -27.69 -29.16
CA GLY A 111 26.77 -28.36 -27.95
C GLY A 111 26.62 -27.56 -26.64
N GLU A 112 25.74 -26.54 -26.61
CA GLU A 112 25.40 -25.81 -25.38
C GLU A 112 24.41 -26.63 -24.54
N ILE A 113 24.78 -26.93 -23.29
CA ILE A 113 23.96 -27.71 -22.36
C ILE A 113 23.53 -26.77 -21.22
N PRO A 114 22.22 -26.59 -21.00
CA PRO A 114 21.73 -25.85 -19.84
C PRO A 114 21.96 -26.68 -18.57
N ILE A 115 22.60 -26.07 -17.56
CA ILE A 115 22.94 -26.75 -16.30
C ILE A 115 21.88 -26.44 -15.25
N LYS A 116 21.66 -25.14 -14.99
CA LYS A 116 20.77 -24.68 -13.92
C LYS A 116 20.23 -23.28 -14.20
N GLN A 117 18.99 -23.03 -13.78
CA GLN A 117 18.32 -21.75 -13.88
C GLN A 117 17.85 -21.30 -12.49
N TYR A 118 18.00 -20.01 -12.21
CA TYR A 118 17.62 -19.38 -10.95
C TYR A 118 16.70 -18.19 -11.21
N ASP A 119 15.64 -18.09 -10.42
CA ASP A 119 14.88 -16.85 -10.30
C ASP A 119 15.66 -15.86 -9.43
N PHE A 120 16.36 -14.93 -10.09
CA PHE A 120 17.47 -14.19 -9.49
C PHE A 120 17.08 -12.81 -8.95
N ALA A 121 16.25 -12.05 -9.68
CA ALA A 121 15.98 -10.66 -9.33
C ALA A 121 14.60 -10.16 -9.77
N LYS A 122 13.96 -9.33 -8.94
CA LYS A 122 12.79 -8.53 -9.30
C LYS A 122 13.23 -7.11 -9.59
N LEU A 123 13.12 -6.70 -10.84
CA LEU A 123 13.48 -5.37 -11.32
C LEU A 123 12.21 -4.52 -11.40
N ARG A 124 12.20 -3.35 -10.79
CA ARG A 124 11.03 -2.47 -10.78
C ARG A 124 11.40 -1.02 -10.91
N THR A 125 10.63 -0.30 -11.71
CA THR A 125 10.60 1.17 -11.71
C THR A 125 9.18 1.61 -11.36
N ARG A 126 8.97 2.09 -10.12
CA ARG A 126 7.62 2.37 -9.60
C ARG A 126 6.87 3.44 -10.39
N PHE A 127 7.58 4.49 -10.81
CA PHE A 127 6.99 5.64 -11.49
C PHE A 127 6.60 5.33 -12.93
N MET A 128 7.51 4.73 -13.69
CA MET A 128 7.23 4.25 -15.05
C MET A 128 6.40 2.95 -15.05
N LEU A 129 5.93 2.47 -13.89
CA LEU A 129 5.18 1.21 -13.75
C LEU A 129 5.86 0.00 -14.41
N GLU A 130 7.17 0.06 -14.61
CA GLU A 130 7.93 -1.02 -15.23
C GLU A 130 8.19 -2.09 -14.18
N LYS A 131 7.88 -3.32 -14.56
CA LYS A 131 8.20 -4.50 -13.77
C LYS A 131 8.85 -5.50 -14.71
N SER A 132 9.99 -6.01 -14.28
CA SER A 132 10.73 -7.03 -15.01
C SER A 132 11.24 -8.08 -14.04
N TYR A 133 11.35 -9.29 -14.54
CA TYR A 133 11.69 -10.46 -13.76
C TYR A 133 12.96 -11.07 -14.35
N GLY A 134 14.04 -10.90 -13.60
CA GLY A 134 15.40 -11.28 -13.94
C GLY A 134 15.69 -12.71 -13.53
N ARG A 135 16.08 -13.52 -14.51
CA ARG A 135 16.46 -14.92 -14.34
C ARG A 135 17.90 -15.10 -14.78
N LEU A 136 18.61 -15.94 -14.04
CA LEU A 136 20.01 -16.27 -14.30
C LEU A 136 20.10 -17.73 -14.69
N GLN A 137 20.58 -18.02 -15.89
CA GLN A 137 20.83 -19.38 -16.34
C GLN A 137 22.33 -19.59 -16.57
N ILE A 138 22.83 -20.72 -16.06
CA ILE A 138 24.21 -21.16 -16.27
C ILE A 138 24.18 -22.32 -17.27
N THR A 139 24.99 -22.20 -18.31
CA THR A 139 25.25 -23.26 -19.29
C THR A 139 26.71 -23.70 -19.19
N ASN A 140 27.12 -24.70 -19.97
CA ASN A 140 28.52 -25.11 -20.07
C ASN A 140 29.45 -24.07 -20.74
N LYS A 141 28.90 -23.09 -21.48
CA LYS A 141 29.69 -22.12 -22.25
C LYS A 141 29.54 -20.68 -21.75
N ARG A 142 28.35 -20.31 -21.30
CA ARG A 142 28.02 -18.95 -20.87
C ARG A 142 27.05 -18.89 -19.70
N VAL A 143 27.13 -17.80 -18.96
CA VAL A 143 26.15 -17.37 -17.97
C VAL A 143 25.27 -16.32 -18.62
N ILE A 144 23.96 -16.53 -18.57
CA ILE A 144 22.97 -15.66 -19.21
C ILE A 144 22.09 -15.04 -18.12
N PHE A 145 22.00 -13.72 -18.12
CA PHE A 145 21.02 -12.99 -17.34
C PHE A 145 19.97 -12.39 -18.28
N ARG A 146 18.72 -12.83 -18.13
CA ARG A 146 17.60 -12.32 -18.92
C ARG A 146 16.51 -11.81 -17.99
N ALA A 147 16.16 -10.55 -18.14
CA ALA A 147 15.05 -9.92 -17.47
C ALA A 147 13.94 -9.60 -18.46
N ALA A 148 12.83 -10.32 -18.34
CA ALA A 148 11.63 -10.10 -19.13
C ALA A 148 10.61 -9.30 -18.33
N GLY A 149 10.00 -8.30 -18.93
CA GLY A 149 9.06 -7.45 -18.24
C GLY A 149 8.14 -6.64 -19.15
N ARG A 150 7.33 -5.82 -18.49
CA ARG A 150 6.36 -4.94 -19.14
C ARG A 150 6.56 -3.51 -18.65
N SER A 151 6.66 -2.62 -19.62
CA SER A 151 6.52 -1.18 -19.49
C SER A 151 5.13 -0.77 -19.99
N PRO A 152 4.55 0.34 -19.51
CA PRO A 152 3.33 0.90 -20.11
C PRO A 152 3.45 1.13 -21.62
N LEU A 153 4.68 1.26 -22.15
CA LEU A 153 4.97 1.43 -23.58
C LEU A 153 5.20 0.12 -24.35
N GLY A 154 5.25 -1.04 -23.69
CA GLY A 154 5.46 -2.32 -24.38
C GLY A 154 6.20 -3.38 -23.56
N LYS A 155 6.59 -4.48 -24.21
CA LYS A 155 7.45 -5.51 -23.61
C LYS A 155 8.87 -4.97 -23.50
N ASN A 156 9.46 -5.05 -22.31
CA ASN A 156 10.86 -4.71 -22.10
C ASN A 156 11.64 -6.01 -21.86
N ILE A 157 12.71 -6.22 -22.62
CA ILE A 157 13.61 -7.37 -22.45
C ILE A 157 15.01 -6.80 -22.26
N PHE A 158 15.57 -7.04 -21.09
CA PHE A 158 16.97 -6.78 -20.80
C PHE A 158 17.71 -8.11 -20.82
N HIS A 159 18.77 -8.19 -21.61
CA HIS A 159 19.47 -9.44 -21.88
C HIS A 159 20.97 -9.23 -21.87
N GLN A 160 21.68 -10.08 -21.13
CA GLN A 160 23.12 -10.02 -20.99
C GLN A 160 23.72 -11.42 -20.94
N GLU A 161 24.81 -11.61 -21.67
CA GLU A 161 25.50 -12.89 -21.78
C GLU A 161 26.97 -12.73 -21.42
N PHE A 162 27.49 -13.74 -20.74
CA PHE A 162 28.88 -13.78 -20.30
C PHE A 162 29.49 -15.14 -20.63
N SER A 163 30.54 -15.18 -21.44
CA SER A 163 31.30 -16.41 -21.66
C SER A 163 31.99 -16.83 -20.35
N ILE A 164 31.92 -18.12 -20.00
CA ILE A 164 32.50 -18.63 -18.76
C ILE A 164 34.00 -18.37 -18.72
N ASP A 165 34.70 -18.52 -19.85
CA ASP A 165 36.15 -18.30 -19.94
C ASP A 165 36.56 -16.88 -19.50
N GLN A 166 35.73 -15.87 -19.77
CA GLN A 166 36.04 -14.48 -19.49
C GLN A 166 35.72 -14.05 -18.05
N LEU A 167 34.94 -14.85 -17.31
CA LEU A 167 34.53 -14.54 -15.93
C LEU A 167 35.69 -14.79 -14.96
N ALA A 168 36.27 -13.73 -14.41
CA ALA A 168 37.29 -13.84 -13.36
C ALA A 168 36.66 -14.09 -11.97
N GLY A 169 35.40 -13.72 -11.78
CA GLY A 169 34.68 -13.99 -10.54
C GLY A 169 33.29 -13.37 -10.53
N VAL A 170 32.47 -13.81 -9.59
CA VAL A 170 31.10 -13.31 -9.40
C VAL A 170 30.94 -12.84 -7.97
N GLU A 171 30.38 -11.63 -7.82
CA GLU A 171 30.13 -11.03 -6.53
C GLU A 171 28.67 -10.58 -6.46
N VAL A 172 27.87 -11.30 -5.69
CA VAL A 172 26.46 -10.94 -5.45
C VAL A 172 26.31 -10.53 -3.99
N ARG A 173 25.73 -9.35 -3.76
CA ARG A 173 25.48 -8.80 -2.42
C ARG A 173 24.08 -8.26 -2.31
N CYS A 174 23.39 -8.63 -1.24
CA CYS A 174 22.16 -7.97 -0.80
C CYS A 174 22.53 -6.85 0.18
N LYS A 175 22.24 -5.60 -0.17
CA LYS A 175 22.43 -4.43 0.69
C LYS A 175 21.09 -3.85 1.09
N HIS A 176 21.04 -3.18 2.23
CA HIS A 176 19.89 -2.36 2.61
C HIS A 176 20.24 -0.91 2.32
N GLU A 177 19.42 -0.25 1.51
CA GLU A 177 19.61 1.14 1.14
C GLU A 177 18.39 1.95 1.52
N PHE A 178 18.64 3.20 1.92
CA PHE A 178 17.58 4.13 2.26
C PHE A 178 16.97 4.70 0.98
N ASN A 179 15.70 4.43 0.75
CA ASN A 179 14.95 4.95 -0.38
C ASN A 179 14.20 6.24 0.02
N LEU A 180 14.80 7.39 -0.33
CA LEU A 180 14.22 8.72 -0.10
C LEU A 180 12.81 8.87 -0.69
N PHE A 181 12.53 8.22 -1.82
CA PHE A 181 11.21 8.30 -2.44
C PHE A 181 10.13 7.66 -1.54
N ASN A 182 10.43 6.50 -0.94
CA ASN A 182 9.51 5.85 -0.01
C ASN A 182 9.33 6.65 1.28
N PHE A 183 10.37 7.36 1.72
CA PHE A 183 10.30 8.26 2.85
C PHE A 183 9.32 9.41 2.62
N PHE A 184 9.47 10.15 1.50
CA PHE A 184 8.58 11.26 1.19
C PHE A 184 7.15 10.81 0.90
N LEU A 185 6.98 9.73 0.14
CA LEU A 185 5.66 9.18 -0.13
C LEU A 185 4.98 8.72 1.17
N GLY A 186 5.72 8.03 2.04
CA GLY A 186 5.27 7.63 3.36
C GLY A 186 4.91 8.82 4.24
N LEU A 187 5.69 9.89 4.20
CA LEU A 187 5.43 11.14 4.93
C LEU A 187 4.13 11.79 4.46
N ILE A 188 3.93 11.94 3.15
CA ILE A 188 2.72 12.54 2.58
C ILE A 188 1.47 11.74 2.99
N PHE A 189 1.52 10.40 2.87
CA PHE A 189 0.41 9.56 3.29
C PHE A 189 0.17 9.61 4.81
N SER A 190 1.24 9.66 5.60
CA SER A 190 1.13 9.77 7.07
C SER A 190 0.47 11.07 7.48
N VAL A 191 0.85 12.19 6.86
CA VAL A 191 0.25 13.51 7.12
C VAL A 191 -1.19 13.56 6.63
N ALA A 192 -1.49 13.02 5.45
CA ALA A 192 -2.85 13.00 4.91
C ALA A 192 -3.81 12.19 5.81
N ILE A 193 -3.40 11.00 6.25
CA ILE A 193 -4.23 10.12 7.07
C ILE A 193 -4.31 10.63 8.51
N GLY A 194 -3.16 10.97 9.12
CA GLY A 194 -3.13 11.50 10.47
C GLY A 194 -3.87 12.84 10.58
N GLY A 195 -3.68 13.74 9.61
CA GLY A 195 -4.40 15.01 9.53
C GLY A 195 -5.90 14.83 9.29
N GLY A 196 -6.29 13.86 8.45
CA GLY A 196 -7.70 13.48 8.26
C GLY A 196 -8.35 12.97 9.56
N CYS A 197 -7.67 12.09 10.30
CA CYS A 197 -8.14 11.60 11.59
C CYS A 197 -8.21 12.71 12.65
N LEU A 198 -7.26 13.64 12.65
CA LEU A 198 -7.30 14.82 13.51
C LEU A 198 -8.53 15.68 13.21
N ALA A 199 -8.77 16.01 11.94
CA ALA A 199 -9.92 16.81 11.53
C ALA A 199 -11.26 16.12 11.85
N ALA A 200 -11.32 14.79 11.74
CA ALA A 200 -12.50 14.01 12.12
C ALA A 200 -12.77 14.04 13.62
N ASN A 201 -11.74 14.07 14.47
CA ASN A 201 -11.91 14.20 15.92
C ASN A 201 -12.57 15.54 16.29
N TYR A 202 -12.15 16.64 15.66
CA TYR A 202 -12.77 17.95 15.88
C TYR A 202 -14.25 18.03 15.49
N GLN A 203 -14.75 17.12 14.64
CA GLN A 203 -16.16 17.07 14.23
C GLN A 203 -17.01 16.13 15.10
N LEU A 204 -16.39 15.27 15.89
CA LEU A 204 -17.05 14.25 16.69
C LEU A 204 -16.94 14.60 18.17
N ASP A 205 -17.97 15.26 18.71
CA ASP A 205 -18.05 15.57 20.13
C ASP A 205 -17.83 14.29 20.98
N SER A 206 -16.84 14.33 21.88
CA SER A 206 -16.49 13.24 22.82
C SER A 206 -15.74 12.03 22.24
N ALA A 207 -14.90 12.22 21.22
CA ALA A 207 -14.09 11.14 20.64
C ALA A 207 -12.75 10.83 21.36
N ALA A 208 -12.30 11.68 22.30
CA ALA A 208 -10.96 11.58 22.90
C ALA A 208 -10.64 10.20 23.53
N ALA A 209 -11.59 9.62 24.28
CA ALA A 209 -11.39 8.32 24.91
C ALA A 209 -11.32 7.17 23.89
N VAL A 210 -12.12 7.24 22.81
CA VAL A 210 -12.13 6.24 21.73
C VAL A 210 -10.82 6.30 20.96
N SER A 211 -10.35 7.51 20.63
CA SER A 211 -9.07 7.74 19.96
C SER A 211 -7.89 7.25 20.79
N PHE A 212 -7.93 7.45 22.11
CA PHE A 212 -6.91 6.94 23.03
C PHE A 212 -6.85 5.41 23.08
N ILE A 213 -8.01 4.74 23.25
CA ILE A 213 -8.09 3.28 23.28
C ILE A 213 -7.65 2.68 21.94
N PHE A 214 -8.09 3.26 20.82
CA PHE A 214 -7.69 2.83 19.49
C PHE A 214 -6.17 2.94 19.29
N ALA A 215 -5.55 4.05 19.71
CA ALA A 215 -4.11 4.24 19.57
C ALA A 215 -3.28 3.23 20.37
N LEU A 216 -3.68 2.93 21.61
CA LEU A 216 -3.02 1.90 22.41
C LEU A 216 -3.16 0.51 21.78
N LEU A 217 -4.35 0.15 21.29
CA LEU A 217 -4.56 -1.13 20.61
C LEU A 217 -3.69 -1.25 19.36
N VAL A 218 -3.58 -0.19 18.56
CA VAL A 218 -2.71 -0.16 17.37
C VAL A 218 -1.25 -0.32 17.76
N LEU A 219 -0.77 0.39 18.79
CA LEU A 219 0.62 0.30 19.24
C LEU A 219 0.96 -1.11 19.73
N VAL A 220 0.08 -1.71 20.55
CA VAL A 220 0.26 -3.09 21.06
C VAL A 220 0.22 -4.10 19.91
N ALA A 221 -0.74 -3.98 18.99
CA ALA A 221 -0.82 -4.85 17.82
C ALA A 221 0.43 -4.76 16.94
N CYS A 222 0.94 -3.55 16.72
CA CYS A 222 2.19 -3.33 15.97
C CYS A 222 3.40 -3.95 16.68
N GLY A 223 3.50 -3.80 18.01
CA GLY A 223 4.61 -4.36 18.79
C GLY A 223 4.59 -5.89 18.85
N ILE A 224 3.42 -6.49 19.06
CA ILE A 224 3.25 -7.96 19.00
C ILE A 224 3.64 -8.48 17.61
N TYR A 225 3.21 -7.78 16.56
CA TYR A 225 3.54 -8.14 15.20
C TYR A 225 5.06 -8.09 14.94
N GLU A 226 5.74 -7.01 15.36
CA GLU A 226 7.21 -6.93 15.27
C GLU A 226 7.89 -8.08 16.00
N PHE A 227 7.43 -8.42 17.21
CA PHE A 227 8.01 -9.50 17.99
C PHE A 227 7.84 -10.88 17.32
N TYR A 228 6.66 -11.18 16.81
CA TYR A 228 6.36 -12.46 16.17
C TYR A 228 7.00 -12.59 14.79
N CYS A 229 7.03 -11.50 14.02
CA CYS A 229 7.53 -11.50 12.64
C CYS A 229 9.00 -11.14 12.49
N HIS A 230 9.72 -10.78 13.57
CA HIS A 230 11.17 -10.60 13.52
C HIS A 230 11.90 -11.83 12.96
N LYS A 231 11.33 -13.02 13.13
CA LYS A 231 11.90 -14.29 12.65
C LYS A 231 11.71 -14.53 11.14
N ASN A 232 10.76 -13.85 10.50
CA ASN A 232 10.43 -14.03 9.08
C ASN A 232 10.70 -12.71 8.31
N PHE A 233 11.79 -12.69 7.55
CA PHE A 233 12.38 -11.54 6.85
C PHE A 233 11.53 -10.97 5.67
N GLU A 234 10.34 -11.53 5.41
CA GLU A 234 9.34 -11.06 4.43
C GLU A 234 8.66 -9.72 4.83
N THR A 235 9.16 -9.09 5.89
CA THR A 235 8.53 -8.02 6.70
C THR A 235 8.33 -6.70 5.95
N ASN A 236 9.00 -6.49 4.81
CA ASN A 236 8.93 -5.25 4.04
C ASN A 236 7.52 -4.90 3.52
N LYS A 237 6.66 -5.90 3.28
CA LYS A 237 5.31 -5.68 2.74
C LYS A 237 4.35 -5.05 3.75
N LEU A 238 4.60 -5.19 5.06
CA LEU A 238 3.65 -4.79 6.09
C LEU A 238 3.99 -3.46 6.77
N TYR A 239 5.21 -2.94 6.58
CA TYR A 239 5.57 -1.59 7.06
C TYR A 239 4.65 -0.50 6.52
N THR A 240 4.16 -0.64 5.28
CA THR A 240 3.23 0.34 4.69
C THR A 240 1.90 0.34 5.43
N VAL A 241 1.25 -0.81 5.62
CA VAL A 241 -0.04 -0.91 6.34
C VAL A 241 0.12 -0.42 7.78
N ARG A 242 1.22 -0.84 8.43
CA ARG A 242 1.57 -0.40 9.77
C ARG A 242 1.72 1.12 9.85
N GLN A 243 2.35 1.74 8.85
CA GLN A 243 2.52 3.20 8.80
C GLN A 243 1.17 3.91 8.71
N LEU A 244 0.24 3.40 7.89
CA LEU A 244 -1.10 3.97 7.78
C LEU A 244 -1.85 3.89 9.12
N LEU A 245 -1.83 2.73 9.78
CA LEU A 245 -2.49 2.52 11.08
C LEU A 245 -1.88 3.40 12.18
N LEU A 246 -0.55 3.44 12.28
CA LEU A 246 0.17 4.29 13.22
C LEU A 246 -0.14 5.77 12.97
N SER A 247 -0.15 6.21 11.70
CA SER A 247 -0.47 7.61 11.36
C SER A 247 -1.90 8.00 11.74
N ALA A 248 -2.88 7.12 11.51
CA ALA A 248 -4.28 7.32 11.92
C ALA A 248 -4.41 7.43 13.44
N ALA A 249 -3.78 6.50 14.17
CA ALA A 249 -3.76 6.48 15.63
C ALA A 249 -3.11 7.74 16.22
N THR A 250 -1.99 8.19 15.66
CA THR A 250 -1.30 9.41 16.10
C THR A 250 -2.13 10.66 15.82
N GLY A 251 -2.80 10.74 14.66
CA GLY A 251 -3.73 11.83 14.34
C GLY A 251 -4.88 11.94 15.36
N GLY A 252 -5.46 10.80 15.75
CA GLY A 252 -6.50 10.76 16.79
C GLY A 252 -6.00 11.16 18.18
N MET A 253 -4.79 10.73 18.56
CA MET A 253 -4.17 11.11 19.83
C MET A 253 -3.88 12.61 19.94
N ILE A 254 -3.41 13.24 18.86
CA ILE A 254 -3.17 14.68 18.83
C ILE A 254 -4.47 15.47 19.02
N GLY A 255 -5.59 14.98 18.44
CA GLY A 255 -6.92 15.53 18.70
C GLY A 255 -7.32 15.42 20.16
N ALA A 256 -7.14 14.23 20.75
CA ALA A 256 -7.46 13.99 22.16
C ALA A 256 -6.64 14.86 23.13
N VAL A 257 -5.36 15.12 22.85
CA VAL A 257 -4.52 16.06 23.64
C VAL A 257 -5.03 17.49 23.54
N SER A 258 -5.60 17.89 22.40
CA SER A 258 -6.11 19.25 22.20
C SER A 258 -7.38 19.52 23.02
N GLU A 259 -8.14 18.47 23.35
CA GLU A 259 -9.36 18.55 24.16
C GLU A 259 -9.12 18.33 25.66
N THR A 260 -7.99 17.72 26.04
CA THR A 260 -7.74 17.28 27.42
C THR A 260 -6.42 17.82 27.96
N ASP A 261 -6.48 18.52 29.10
CA ASP A 261 -5.29 19.01 29.83
C ASP A 261 -4.60 17.89 30.64
N ASN A 262 -4.48 16.68 30.07
CA ASN A 262 -3.88 15.54 30.75
C ASN A 262 -2.44 15.30 30.27
N SER A 263 -1.47 15.53 31.15
CA SER A 263 -0.04 15.32 30.90
C SER A 263 0.30 13.88 30.52
N PHE A 264 -0.47 12.89 31.01
CA PHE A 264 -0.27 11.49 30.64
C PHE A 264 -0.57 11.21 29.16
N ILE A 265 -1.65 11.80 28.63
CA ILE A 265 -2.04 11.64 27.21
C ILE A 265 -1.01 12.31 26.31
N LEU A 266 -0.45 13.44 26.74
CA LEU A 266 0.66 14.11 26.05
C LEU A 266 1.89 13.19 25.95
N VAL A 267 2.30 12.55 27.05
CA VAL A 267 3.43 11.59 27.04
C VAL A 267 3.15 10.42 26.09
N CYS A 268 1.96 9.83 26.14
CA CYS A 268 1.56 8.75 25.22
C CYS A 268 1.60 9.21 23.75
N THR A 269 1.18 10.44 23.47
CA THR A 269 1.20 11.02 22.11
C THR A 269 2.63 11.19 21.60
N VAL A 270 3.56 11.63 22.45
CA VAL A 270 4.98 11.72 22.08
C VAL A 270 5.55 10.35 21.75
N ILE A 271 5.23 9.31 22.53
CA ILE A 271 5.66 7.94 22.26
C ILE A 271 5.10 7.45 20.92
N MET A 272 3.83 7.73 20.63
CA MET A 272 3.20 7.41 19.35
C MET A 272 3.88 8.11 18.17
N CYS A 273 4.17 9.42 18.30
CA CYS A 273 4.91 10.16 17.29
C CYS A 273 6.29 9.54 17.01
N LEU A 274 7.04 9.17 18.05
CA LEU A 274 8.32 8.48 17.88
C LEU A 274 8.16 7.12 17.19
N ALA A 275 7.15 6.32 17.56
CA ALA A 275 6.86 5.05 16.91
C ALA A 275 6.53 5.22 15.42
N THR A 276 5.78 6.26 15.06
CA THR A 276 5.47 6.57 13.64
C THR A 276 6.70 7.01 12.86
N LEU A 277 7.61 7.76 13.49
CA LEU A 277 8.85 8.22 12.87
C LEU A 277 9.81 7.05 12.63
N ILE A 278 9.97 6.17 13.63
CA ILE A 278 10.79 4.97 13.52
C ILE A 278 10.25 4.07 12.41
N ASN A 279 8.94 3.82 12.38
CA ASN A 279 8.33 2.99 11.35
C ASN A 279 8.42 3.61 9.95
N LEU A 280 8.37 4.94 9.83
CA LEU A 280 8.61 5.66 8.57
C LEU A 280 10.04 5.45 8.06
N ILE A 281 11.03 5.51 8.95
CA ILE A 281 12.43 5.25 8.62
C ILE A 281 12.61 3.78 8.19
N LEU A 282 12.04 2.83 8.94
CA LEU A 282 12.12 1.40 8.61
C LEU A 282 11.46 1.09 7.27
N MET A 283 10.28 1.67 6.98
CA MET A 283 9.61 1.55 5.69
C MET A 283 10.46 2.06 4.52
N SER A 284 11.34 3.02 4.79
CA SER A 284 12.21 3.64 3.79
C SER A 284 13.44 2.80 3.50
N ILE A 285 13.84 1.90 4.41
CA ILE A 285 14.95 0.97 4.20
C ILE A 285 14.45 -0.19 3.32
N VAL A 286 14.97 -0.29 2.10
CA VAL A 286 14.58 -1.33 1.14
C VAL A 286 15.80 -2.19 0.81
N GLN A 287 15.56 -3.48 0.58
CA GLN A 287 16.58 -4.39 0.07
C GLN A 287 16.93 -4.05 -1.38
N ASN A 288 18.22 -3.94 -1.65
CA ASN A 288 18.80 -3.73 -2.97
C ASN A 288 19.77 -4.88 -3.27
N LEU A 289 19.55 -5.56 -4.40
CA LEU A 289 20.42 -6.61 -4.91
C LEU A 289 21.44 -5.99 -5.85
N VAL A 290 22.72 -6.26 -5.58
CA VAL A 290 23.84 -5.84 -6.41
C VAL A 290 24.57 -7.09 -6.87
N ALA A 291 24.64 -7.30 -8.18
CA ALA A 291 25.40 -8.39 -8.77
C ALA A 291 26.49 -7.83 -9.70
N ILE A 292 27.74 -8.21 -9.46
CA ILE A 292 28.91 -7.74 -10.19
C ILE A 292 29.62 -8.96 -10.77
N PHE A 293 29.67 -9.01 -12.11
CA PHE A 293 30.41 -10.04 -12.84
C PHE A 293 31.76 -9.45 -13.25
N LYS A 294 32.84 -9.93 -12.63
CA LYS A 294 34.20 -9.46 -12.89
C LYS A 294 34.74 -10.19 -14.12
N THR A 295 35.24 -9.45 -15.10
CA THR A 295 35.91 -10.03 -16.27
C THR A 295 37.41 -9.80 -16.16
N GLY A 296 38.22 -10.72 -16.71
CA GLY A 296 39.68 -10.69 -16.57
C GLY A 296 40.39 -9.51 -17.25
N ALA A 297 39.73 -8.81 -18.18
CA ALA A 297 40.36 -7.78 -19.01
C ALA A 297 39.58 -6.45 -19.11
N ALA A 298 38.35 -6.37 -18.58
CA ALA A 298 37.51 -5.18 -18.68
C ALA A 298 36.84 -4.83 -17.35
N ALA A 299 36.38 -3.58 -17.22
CA ALA A 299 35.60 -3.10 -16.09
C ALA A 299 34.51 -4.12 -15.74
N ALA A 300 34.38 -4.43 -14.45
CA ALA A 300 33.37 -5.37 -13.99
C ALA A 300 31.99 -4.87 -14.43
N ILE A 301 31.17 -5.76 -14.97
CA ILE A 301 29.84 -5.37 -15.44
C ILE A 301 28.90 -5.48 -14.25
N GLU A 302 28.25 -4.36 -13.93
CA GLU A 302 27.52 -4.17 -12.69
C GLU A 302 26.00 -4.15 -12.94
N ILE A 303 25.31 -5.21 -12.53
CA ILE A 303 23.86 -5.18 -12.35
C ILE A 303 23.60 -4.46 -11.02
N LYS A 304 23.58 -3.13 -11.12
CA LYS A 304 23.25 -2.22 -10.02
C LYS A 304 22.04 -1.37 -10.38
N ARG A 305 21.34 -0.96 -9.33
CA ARG A 305 20.37 0.13 -9.37
C ARG A 305 21.05 1.39 -9.91
N GLU A 306 20.36 2.14 -10.78
CA GLU A 306 20.81 3.49 -11.11
C GLU A 306 20.64 4.41 -9.89
N PRO A 307 21.71 5.07 -9.41
CA PRO A 307 21.57 6.01 -8.31
C PRO A 307 20.77 7.22 -8.82
N VAL A 308 19.52 7.34 -8.35
CA VAL A 308 18.73 8.56 -8.53
C VAL A 308 19.34 9.63 -7.64
N MET A 309 20.33 10.34 -8.17
CA MET A 309 21.01 11.45 -7.49
C MET A 309 20.11 12.68 -7.49
N GLY A 310 19.14 12.75 -6.56
CA GLY A 310 18.40 13.97 -6.22
C GLY A 310 16.88 13.91 -6.45
N LEU A 311 16.15 14.71 -5.67
CA LEU A 311 14.68 14.79 -5.59
C LEU A 311 13.98 15.06 -6.94
N LEU A 312 14.67 15.61 -7.93
CA LEU A 312 14.13 15.94 -9.26
C LEU A 312 15.00 15.43 -10.41
N SER A 313 16.09 14.74 -10.11
CA SER A 313 17.04 14.28 -11.13
C SER A 313 16.41 13.24 -12.07
N PHE A 314 15.39 12.52 -11.58
CA PHE A 314 14.60 11.58 -12.35
C PHE A 314 13.75 12.20 -13.48
N LEU A 315 13.49 13.52 -13.45
CA LEU A 315 12.74 14.23 -14.50
C LEU A 315 13.64 14.58 -15.71
N PHE A 316 14.96 14.59 -15.52
CA PHE A 316 15.93 15.08 -16.50
C PHE A 316 17.07 14.11 -16.80
N LEU A 317 17.04 12.88 -16.26
CA LEU A 317 18.10 11.91 -16.50
C LEU A 317 17.99 11.35 -17.92
N ALA A 318 18.95 11.73 -18.76
CA ALA A 318 19.37 10.90 -19.87
C ALA A 318 19.83 9.56 -19.28
N LYS A 319 19.22 8.47 -19.75
CA LYS A 319 19.54 7.09 -19.35
C LYS A 319 21.00 6.84 -19.73
N GLU A 320 21.91 6.83 -18.76
CA GLU A 320 23.28 6.37 -19.04
C GLU A 320 23.28 4.84 -19.02
N ASP A 321 23.55 4.20 -20.16
CA ASP A 321 23.53 2.75 -20.37
C ASP A 321 24.60 1.95 -19.56
N LYS A 322 25.19 2.55 -18.52
CA LYS A 322 26.20 1.91 -17.68
C LYS A 322 25.61 0.91 -16.68
N TYR A 323 24.30 0.98 -16.42
CA TYR A 323 23.61 0.17 -15.41
C TYR A 323 22.39 -0.54 -16.00
N SER A 324 21.71 -1.34 -15.18
CA SER A 324 20.56 -2.15 -15.61
C SER A 324 19.35 -1.33 -16.14
N GLY A 325 19.34 0.00 -15.98
CA GLY A 325 18.21 0.84 -16.40
C GLY A 325 17.00 0.79 -15.46
N PHE A 326 17.07 0.06 -14.34
CA PHE A 326 15.98 -0.10 -13.37
C PHE A 326 16.25 0.63 -12.05
N ALA A 327 15.17 1.21 -11.50
CA ALA A 327 15.25 2.03 -10.29
C ALA A 327 15.22 1.22 -8.98
N GLU A 328 14.79 -0.04 -8.98
CA GLU A 328 14.83 -0.95 -7.83
C GLU A 328 15.18 -2.36 -8.31
N ILE A 329 16.14 -3.01 -7.65
CA ILE A 329 16.51 -4.41 -7.90
C ILE A 329 16.36 -5.16 -6.57
N LEU A 330 15.39 -6.06 -6.48
CA LEU A 330 15.09 -6.81 -5.25
C LEU A 330 15.46 -8.29 -5.43
N PRO A 331 15.85 -8.99 -4.35
CA PRO A 331 15.98 -10.44 -4.38
C PRO A 331 14.64 -11.14 -4.68
N TRP A 332 14.72 -12.35 -5.22
CA TRP A 332 13.62 -13.28 -5.42
C TRP A 332 13.83 -14.54 -4.57
N THR A 333 13.38 -15.70 -5.04
CA THR A 333 13.24 -16.96 -4.29
C THR A 333 14.55 -17.68 -4.26
N ASP A 334 15.26 -17.67 -5.39
CA ASP A 334 16.47 -18.46 -5.55
C ASP A 334 17.72 -17.61 -5.40
N THR A 335 17.59 -16.31 -5.10
CA THR A 335 18.72 -15.40 -4.96
C THR A 335 19.71 -15.86 -3.89
N ASP A 336 19.23 -16.34 -2.74
CA ASP A 336 20.09 -16.82 -1.66
C ASP A 336 20.85 -18.11 -2.02
N ILE A 337 20.21 -18.97 -2.82
CA ILE A 337 20.82 -20.20 -3.34
C ILE A 337 21.86 -19.82 -4.41
N ALA A 338 21.50 -18.92 -5.33
CA ALA A 338 22.37 -18.40 -6.36
C ALA A 338 23.62 -17.70 -5.79
N ILE A 339 23.47 -16.91 -4.71
CA ILE A 339 24.60 -16.26 -4.02
C ILE A 339 25.65 -17.30 -3.56
N LYS A 340 25.20 -18.47 -3.09
CA LYS A 340 26.09 -19.52 -2.57
C LYS A 340 26.67 -20.39 -3.66
N GLU A 341 25.89 -20.70 -4.69
CA GLU A 341 26.23 -21.72 -5.68
C GLU A 341 26.86 -21.16 -6.95
N VAL A 342 26.43 -19.98 -7.44
CA VAL A 342 26.83 -19.48 -8.77
C VAL A 342 28.35 -19.37 -8.90
N GLY A 343 29.03 -18.85 -7.86
CA GLY A 343 30.48 -18.76 -7.85
C GLY A 343 31.16 -20.12 -7.91
N THR A 344 30.68 -21.09 -7.12
CA THR A 344 31.22 -22.46 -7.08
C THR A 344 30.96 -23.21 -8.38
N ILE A 345 29.77 -23.08 -8.97
CA ILE A 345 29.44 -23.72 -10.25
C ILE A 345 30.38 -23.22 -11.35
N ILE A 346 30.63 -21.91 -11.41
CA ILE A 346 31.52 -21.33 -12.44
C ILE A 346 32.96 -21.83 -12.27
N ASP A 347 33.46 -21.93 -11.03
CA ASP A 347 34.80 -22.43 -10.75
C ASP A 347 34.93 -23.94 -11.03
N ASP A 348 33.93 -24.73 -10.63
CA ASP A 348 33.84 -26.16 -10.91
C ASP A 348 33.82 -26.43 -12.44
N ILE A 349 33.07 -25.65 -13.22
CA ILE A 349 33.04 -25.79 -14.69
C ILE A 349 34.43 -25.50 -15.28
N LYS A 350 35.13 -24.49 -14.77
CA LYS A 350 36.49 -24.14 -15.25
C LYS A 350 37.54 -25.18 -14.90
N THR A 351 37.41 -25.83 -13.75
CA THR A 351 38.42 -26.75 -13.21
C THR A 351 38.17 -28.20 -13.61
N MET A 352 36.91 -28.63 -13.61
CA MET A 352 36.50 -30.03 -13.79
C MET A 352 35.78 -30.29 -15.14
N GLY A 353 35.41 -29.25 -15.89
CA GLY A 353 34.79 -29.39 -17.21
C GLY A 353 33.52 -30.24 -17.19
N ASP A 354 33.51 -31.34 -17.94
CA ASP A 354 32.34 -32.21 -18.12
C ASP A 354 31.86 -32.86 -16.82
N ALA A 355 32.76 -33.17 -15.87
CA ALA A 355 32.40 -33.74 -14.58
C ALA A 355 31.61 -32.76 -13.70
N ALA A 356 31.85 -31.45 -13.86
CA ALA A 356 31.05 -30.43 -13.17
C ALA A 356 29.64 -30.33 -13.75
N ILE A 357 29.49 -30.55 -15.07
CA ILE A 357 28.16 -30.56 -15.71
C ILE A 357 27.32 -31.69 -15.11
N GLU A 358 27.86 -32.91 -14.99
CA GLU A 358 27.14 -34.03 -14.39
C GLU A 358 26.78 -33.81 -12.90
N LYS A 359 27.67 -33.16 -12.15
CA LYS A 359 27.45 -32.86 -10.72
C LYS A 359 26.33 -31.85 -10.47
N TRP A 360 26.24 -30.81 -11.30
CA TRP A 360 25.39 -29.64 -11.05
C TRP A 360 24.12 -29.59 -11.90
N LYS A 361 24.01 -30.42 -12.93
CA LYS A 361 22.82 -30.51 -13.76
C LYS A 361 21.61 -30.89 -12.90
N GLN A 362 20.58 -30.05 -12.94
CA GLN A 362 19.26 -30.43 -12.44
C GLN A 362 18.47 -31.10 -13.56
N ASP A 363 17.86 -32.24 -13.25
CA ASP A 363 17.01 -33.00 -14.18
C ASP A 363 15.85 -32.18 -14.75
#